data_AF-A0A3M1LZH2-F1
#
_entry.id   AF-A0A3M1LZH2-F1
#
_cell.length_a   1.000
_cell.length_b   1.000
_cell.length_c   1.000
_cell.angle_alpha   90.00
_cell.angle_beta   90.00
_cell.angle_gamma   90.00
#
_symmetry.space_group_name_H-M   'P 1'
#
loop_
_entity.id
_entity.type
_entity.pdbx_description
1 polymer ?
#
loop_
_entity_poly.entity_id
_entity_poly.type
_entity_poly.pdbx_seq_one_letter_code
_entity_poly.pdbx_strand_id
1 'polypeptide(L)' 'EGRIDPGPPLTGDAYEGDGSDHIPTTLREATESLRGSRMLRAAFGDAVVDHYVRMAEWEQEAFDAAVTDWEIARGFERA' A
#
# COMPACT_ATOMS: atom_id res chain seq x y z
N GLU A 1 17.89 -18.91 -10.20
CA GLU A 1 18.10 -17.51 -9.78
C GLU A 1 17.65 -17.34 -8.33
N GLY A 2 18.34 -16.47 -7.59
CA GLY A 2 17.99 -15.90 -6.28
C GLY A 2 17.43 -16.82 -5.19
N ARG A 3 18.28 -17.59 -4.49
CA ARG A 3 17.87 -18.25 -3.23
C ARG A 3 17.83 -17.20 -2.12
N ILE A 4 16.72 -16.46 -2.04
CA ILE A 4 16.46 -15.50 -0.96
C ILE A 4 16.03 -16.31 0.27
N ASP A 5 16.65 -16.02 1.41
CA ASP A 5 16.26 -16.60 2.70
C ASP A 5 14.93 -15.96 3.13
N PRO A 6 13.84 -16.73 3.30
CA PRO A 6 12.56 -16.20 3.76
C PRO A 6 12.59 -15.77 5.24
N GLY A 7 13.67 -16.05 5.96
CA GLY A 7 13.77 -15.83 7.40
C GLY A 7 13.04 -16.94 8.19
N PRO A 8 13.05 -16.84 9.53
CA PRO A 8 12.36 -17.81 10.38
C PRO A 8 10.84 -17.72 10.19
N PRO A 9 10.10 -18.84 10.29
CA PRO A 9 8.65 -18.80 10.25
C PRO A 9 8.10 -18.03 11.46
N LEU A 10 7.05 -17.24 11.23
CA LEU A 10 6.26 -16.69 12.33
C LEU A 10 5.51 -17.83 13.03
N THR A 11 5.62 -17.91 14.35
CA THR A 11 4.92 -18.90 15.19
C THR A 11 3.96 -18.19 16.12
N GLY A 12 2.69 -18.62 16.17
CA GLY A 12 1.64 -18.00 16.99
C GLY A 12 0.58 -17.28 16.15
N ASP A 13 -0.16 -16.36 16.77
CA ASP A 13 -1.15 -15.51 16.08
C ASP A 13 -0.51 -14.20 15.59
N ALA A 14 -0.60 -13.95 14.29
CA ALA A 14 -0.09 -12.75 13.65
C ALA A 14 -0.86 -11.47 14.04
N TYR A 15 -2.08 -11.59 14.56
CA TYR A 15 -2.87 -10.44 15.04
C TYR A 15 -2.48 -10.00 16.46
N GLU A 16 -1.84 -10.87 17.24
CA GLU A 16 -1.45 -10.60 18.63
C GLU A 16 0.02 -10.15 18.77
N GLY A 17 0.82 -10.26 17.70
CA GLY A 17 2.26 -10.01 17.73
C GLY A 17 2.66 -8.57 17.34
N ASP A 18 3.32 -7.86 18.24
CA ASP A 18 3.87 -6.50 18.04
C ASP A 18 5.11 -6.41 17.11
N GLY A 19 5.47 -7.48 16.38
CA GLY A 19 6.83 -7.66 15.84
C GLY A 19 6.97 -8.04 14.37
N SER A 20 5.90 -8.05 13.58
CA SER A 20 6.00 -8.37 12.14
C SER A 20 6.07 -7.11 11.29
N ASP A 21 6.95 -7.10 10.28
CA ASP A 21 7.01 -6.02 9.30
C ASP A 21 5.66 -5.94 8.56
N HIS A 22 4.99 -4.81 8.68
CA HIS A 22 3.72 -4.60 8.00
C HIS A 22 3.95 -4.32 6.51
N ILE A 23 3.09 -4.92 5.68
CA ILE A 23 2.93 -4.46 4.32
C ILE A 23 2.28 -3.06 4.32
N PRO A 24 2.47 -2.27 3.26
CA PRO A 24 1.75 -1.02 3.07
C PRO A 24 0.25 -1.19 3.33
N THR A 25 -0.31 -0.32 4.16
CA THR A 25 -1.73 -0.39 4.59
C THR A 25 -2.62 0.54 3.79
N THR A 26 -2.02 1.44 3.02
CA THR A 26 -2.71 2.40 2.17
C THR A 26 -2.23 2.30 0.72
N LEU A 27 -3.10 2.70 -0.22
CA LEU A 27 -2.74 2.79 -1.63
C LEU A 27 -1.53 3.73 -1.84
N ARG A 28 -1.46 4.83 -1.08
CA ARG A 28 -0.32 5.77 -1.11
C ARG A 28 1.00 5.10 -0.76
N GLU A 29 1.07 4.37 0.35
CA GLU A 29 2.29 3.66 0.76
C GLU A 29 2.69 2.57 -0.24
N ALA A 30 1.70 1.85 -0.78
CA ALA A 30 1.94 0.82 -1.79
C ALA A 30 2.47 1.44 -3.10
N THR A 31 1.96 2.60 -3.49
CA THR A 31 2.40 3.35 -4.68
C THR A 31 3.87 3.76 -4.56
N GLU A 32 4.28 4.28 -3.40
CA GLU A 32 5.69 4.63 -3.17
C GLU A 32 6.61 3.41 -3.18
N SER A 33 6.14 2.30 -2.61
CA SER A 33 6.87 1.02 -2.63
C SER A 33 7.04 0.48 -4.07
N LEU A 34 5.98 0.58 -4.89
CA LEU A 34 6.00 0.17 -6.29
C LEU A 34 6.93 1.05 -7.13
N ARG A 35 6.89 2.38 -6.94
CA ARG A 35 7.68 3.36 -7.70
C ARG A 35 9.19 3.04 -7.66
N GLY A 36 9.68 2.66 -6.48
CA GLY A 36 11.10 2.33 -6.25
C GLY A 36 11.49 0.86 -6.51
N SER A 37 10.56 -0.02 -6.86
CA SER A 37 10.83 -1.46 -6.93
C SER A 37 11.64 -1.84 -8.17
N ARG A 38 12.95 -2.02 -7.99
CA ARG A 38 13.86 -2.53 -9.04
C ARG A 38 13.46 -3.91 -9.53
N MET A 39 12.96 -4.76 -8.63
CA MET A 39 12.52 -6.12 -8.97
C MET A 39 11.32 -6.08 -9.91
N LEU A 40 10.31 -5.27 -9.61
CA LEU A 40 9.12 -5.15 -10.46
C LEU A 40 9.42 -4.44 -11.77
N ARG A 41 10.28 -3.41 -11.76
CA ARG A 41 10.75 -2.75 -13.00
C ARG A 41 11.51 -3.69 -13.92
N ALA A 42 12.35 -4.58 -13.38
CA ALA A 42 13.04 -5.59 -14.17
C ALA A 42 12.07 -6.65 -14.75
N ALA A 43 11.03 -7.01 -14.00
CA ALA A 43 10.05 -8.03 -14.42
C ALA A 43 9.04 -7.51 -15.46
N PHE A 44 8.56 -6.28 -15.29
CA PHE A 44 7.45 -5.72 -16.07
C PHE A 44 7.87 -4.59 -17.04
N GLY A 45 9.05 -4.00 -16.84
CA GLY A 45 9.52 -2.83 -17.57
C GLY A 45 9.06 -1.51 -16.94
N ASP A 46 9.85 -0.47 -17.17
CA ASP A 46 9.62 0.86 -16.56
C ASP A 46 8.27 1.46 -16.98
N ALA A 47 7.90 1.37 -18.25
CA ALA A 47 6.66 1.95 -18.76
C ALA A 47 5.40 1.36 -18.08
N VAL A 48 5.42 0.07 -17.74
CA VAL A 48 4.31 -0.59 -17.03
C VAL A 48 4.23 -0.10 -15.60
N VAL A 49 5.36 -0.10 -14.88
CA VAL A 49 5.41 0.37 -13.50
C VAL A 49 4.99 1.84 -13.40
N ASP A 50 5.51 2.70 -14.29
CA ASP A 50 5.19 4.12 -14.30
C ASP A 50 3.71 4.38 -14.61
N HIS A 51 3.10 3.59 -15.51
CA HIS A 51 1.68 3.69 -15.79
C HIS A 51 0.82 3.38 -14.56
N TYR A 52 1.11 2.27 -13.86
CA TYR A 52 0.35 1.88 -12.67
C TYR A 52 0.56 2.83 -11.49
N VAL A 53 1.79 3.36 -11.31
CA VAL A 53 2.06 4.39 -10.31
C VAL A 53 1.21 5.63 -10.58
N ARG A 54 1.16 6.11 -11.84
CA ARG A 54 0.35 7.27 -12.20
C ARG A 54 -1.15 7.02 -11.96
N MET A 55 -1.64 5.83 -12.28
CA MET A 55 -3.04 5.45 -12.05
C MET A 55 -3.37 5.46 -10.55
N ALA A 56 -2.51 4.89 -9.71
CA ALA A 56 -2.71 4.85 -8.26
C ALA A 56 -2.66 6.26 -7.63
N GLU A 57 -1.78 7.15 -8.11
CA GLU A 57 -1.78 8.55 -7.70
C GLU A 57 -3.11 9.24 -8.02
N TRP A 58 -3.65 9.03 -9.23
CA TRP A 58 -4.91 9.63 -9.63
C TRP A 58 -6.09 9.12 -8.79
N GLU A 59 -6.12 7.81 -8.50
CA GLU A 59 -7.15 7.21 -7.65
C GLU A 59 -7.08 7.78 -6.22
N GLN A 60 -5.87 7.93 -5.68
CA GLN A 60 -5.67 8.53 -4.36
C GLN A 60 -6.12 10.00 -4.35
N GLU A 61 -5.78 10.79 -5.37
CA GLU A 61 -6.23 12.19 -5.51
C GLU A 61 -7.77 12.29 -5.55
N ALA A 62 -8.43 11.40 -6.29
CA ALA A 62 -9.88 11.36 -6.38
C ALA A 62 -10.54 10.99 -5.04
N PHE A 63 -9.96 10.03 -4.32
CA PHE A 63 -10.45 9.62 -3.01
C PHE A 63 -10.29 10.73 -1.96
N ASP A 64 -9.12 11.39 -1.93
CA ASP A 64 -8.84 12.48 -0.98
C ASP A 64 -9.78 13.69 -1.15
N ALA A 65 -10.36 13.87 -2.34
CA ALA A 65 -11.29 14.95 -2.65
C ALA A 65 -12.75 14.63 -2.28
N ALA A 66 -13.07 13.38 -1.94
CA ALA A 66 -14.42 12.95 -1.63
C ALA A 66 -14.70 13.11 -0.12
N VAL A 67 -15.89 13.61 0.23
CA VAL A 67 -16.41 13.57 1.60
C VAL A 67 -17.34 12.37 1.72
N THR A 68 -17.02 11.46 2.63
CA THR A 68 -17.74 10.21 2.83
C THR A 68 -18.88 10.37 3.84
N ASP A 69 -19.87 9.48 3.76
CA ASP A 69 -20.99 9.44 4.71
C ASP A 69 -20.53 9.26 6.16
N TRP A 70 -19.43 8.52 6.39
CA TRP A 70 -18.84 8.36 7.72
C TRP A 70 -18.32 9.70 8.27
N GLU A 71 -17.65 10.48 7.44
CA GLU A 71 -17.16 11.81 7.81
C GLU A 71 -18.30 12.78 8.09
N ILE A 72 -19.37 12.72 7.28
CA ILE A 72 -20.60 13.49 7.49
C ILE A 72 -21.23 13.13 8.84
N ALA A 73 -21.50 11.84 9.08
CA ALA A 73 -22.13 11.38 10.32
C ALA A 73 -21.30 11.79 11.55
N ARG A 74 -19.98 11.57 11.52
CA ARG A 74 -19.07 11.94 12.59
C ARG A 74 -18.99 13.46 12.80
N GLY A 75 -19.03 14.24 11.73
CA GLY A 75 -18.96 15.70 11.76
C GLY A 75 -20.20 16.35 12.36
N PHE A 76 -21.40 15.85 12.02
CA PHE A 76 -22.67 16.36 12.53
C PHE A 76 -23.00 15.89 13.96
N GLU A 77 -22.59 14.67 14.37
CA GLU A 77 -22.79 14.19 15.75
C GLU A 77 -21.86 14.84 16.78
N ARG A 78 -20.82 15.55 16.32
CA ARG A 78 -19.84 16.25 17.17
C ARG A 78 -19.98 17.77 17.17
N ALA A 79 -21.00 18.32 16.49
CA ALA A 79 -21.31 19.76 16.43
C ALA A 79 -22.32 20.17 17.49
#